data_AF-A0A443S5H6-F1
#
_entry.id   AF-A0A443S5H6-F1
#
_cell.length_a   1.000
_cell.length_b   1.000
_cell.length_c   1.000
_cell.angle_alpha   90.00
_cell.angle_beta   90.00
_cell.angle_gamma   90.00
#
_symmetry.space_group_name_H-M   'P 1'
#
loop_
_entity.id
_entity.type
_entity.pdbx_description
1 polymer ?
#
loop_
_entity_poly.entity_id
_entity_poly.type
_entity_poly.pdbx_seq_one_letter_code
_entity_poly.pdbx_strand_id
1 'polypeptide(L)'
;MRVVHIDACSCEKIDIYKFFCDQRYDYAVTLEVTSDAQIAKGGRKSYQVKLEDEIKLNEKAKTAFETSTSLWIQEVQSTCNLHLQKGVKYIVRGKINRKGIATTNFCQTMKWSSLSEERHNEVKRLILDGLRCK
;
A
#
# COMPACT_ATOMS: atom_id res chain seq x y z
N MET A 1 -21.71 -9.23 1.44
CA MET A 1 -20.30 -8.86 1.14
C MET A 1 -20.08 -8.96 -0.36
N ARG A 2 -19.47 -7.95 -1.01
CA ARG A 2 -19.12 -8.02 -2.44
C ARG A 2 -17.62 -8.32 -2.56
N VAL A 3 -17.27 -9.42 -3.19
CA VAL A 3 -15.89 -9.89 -3.44
C VAL A 3 -15.48 -9.42 -4.84
N VAL A 4 -14.24 -8.96 -5.00
CA VAL A 4 -13.65 -8.67 -6.31
C VAL A 4 -12.74 -9.84 -6.68
N HIS A 5 -13.01 -10.47 -7.83
CA HIS A 5 -12.23 -11.60 -8.36
C HIS A 5 -11.23 -11.12 -9.41
N ILE A 6 -9.97 -11.52 -9.24
CA ILE A 6 -8.98 -11.69 -10.31
C ILE A 6 -8.65 -13.18 -10.31
N ASP A 7 -8.36 -13.79 -11.47
CA ASP A 7 -8.37 -15.25 -11.73
C ASP A 7 -7.62 -16.18 -10.73
N ALA A 8 -6.84 -15.65 -9.77
CA ALA A 8 -6.25 -16.41 -8.65
C ALA A 8 -6.24 -15.68 -7.28
N CYS A 9 -6.93 -14.54 -7.13
CA CYS A 9 -6.97 -13.75 -5.88
C CYS A 9 -8.36 -13.17 -5.61
N SER A 10 -8.82 -13.29 -4.36
CA SER A 10 -10.05 -12.67 -3.86
C SER A 10 -9.72 -11.72 -2.73
N CYS A 11 -10.10 -10.45 -2.88
CA CYS A 11 -9.93 -9.45 -1.83
C CYS A 11 -11.27 -9.15 -1.17
N GLU A 12 -11.28 -9.08 0.16
CA GLU A 12 -12.42 -8.53 0.89
C GLU A 12 -12.53 -7.03 0.61
N LYS A 13 -13.75 -6.58 0.29
CA LYS A 13 -14.04 -5.15 0.24
C LYS A 13 -13.98 -4.62 1.67
N ILE A 14 -12.93 -3.88 1.98
CA ILE A 14 -12.74 -3.25 3.28
C ILE A 14 -13.21 -1.80 3.24
N ASP A 15 -13.77 -1.35 4.36
CA ASP A 15 -14.06 0.05 4.59
C ASP A 15 -12.76 0.86 4.71
N ILE A 16 -12.74 2.13 4.27
CA ILE A 16 -11.51 2.94 4.25
C ILE A 16 -10.97 3.20 5.64
N TYR A 17 -11.82 3.45 6.63
CA TYR A 17 -11.36 3.64 7.99
C TYR A 17 -10.70 2.37 8.51
N LYS A 18 -11.33 1.21 8.28
CA LYS A 18 -10.74 -0.10 8.60
C LYS A 18 -9.47 -0.38 7.79
N PHE A 19 -9.35 0.13 6.57
CA PHE A 19 -8.16 -0.04 5.75
C PHE A 19 -6.93 0.53 6.47
N PHE A 20 -7.05 1.77 6.95
CA PHE A 20 -5.95 2.47 7.62
C PHE A 20 -5.75 2.01 9.08
N CYS A 21 -6.83 1.68 9.80
CA CYS A 21 -6.76 1.33 11.22
C CYS A 21 -6.47 -0.13 11.55
N ASP A 22 -6.32 -1.00 10.54
CA ASP A 22 -6.05 -2.41 10.78
C ASP A 22 -4.67 -2.61 11.44
N GLN A 23 -4.70 -3.03 12.71
CA GLN A 23 -3.53 -3.23 13.57
C GLN A 23 -2.61 -4.37 13.07
N ARG A 24 -3.09 -5.21 12.15
CA ARG A 24 -2.27 -6.28 11.57
C ARG A 24 -1.20 -5.75 10.61
N TYR A 25 -1.26 -4.47 10.23
CA TYR A 25 -0.33 -3.83 9.31
C TYR A 25 0.58 -2.84 10.02
N ASP A 26 1.83 -2.77 9.55
CA ASP A 26 2.87 -1.91 10.10
C ASP A 26 2.74 -0.46 9.59
N TYR A 27 2.24 -0.30 8.37
CA TYR A 27 2.05 1.00 7.75
C TYR A 27 0.78 1.08 6.90
N ALA A 28 0.25 2.29 6.77
CA ALA A 28 -0.72 2.70 5.76
C ALA A 28 -0.44 4.16 5.36
N VAL A 29 -0.20 4.40 4.07
CA VAL A 29 0.31 5.66 3.54
C VAL A 29 -0.30 5.96 2.18
N THR A 30 -0.18 7.21 1.75
CA THR A 30 -0.23 7.53 0.32
C THR A 30 1.20 7.72 -0.18
N LEU A 31 1.45 7.24 -1.41
CA LEU A 31 2.76 7.34 -2.03
C LEU A 31 2.65 7.54 -3.54
N GLU A 32 3.67 8.15 -4.12
CA GLU A 32 3.88 8.22 -5.56
C GLU A 32 5.00 7.25 -5.95
N VAL A 33 4.80 6.53 -7.05
CA VAL A 33 5.82 5.60 -7.59
C VAL A 33 6.77 6.38 -8.49
N THR A 34 8.06 6.41 -8.15
CA THR A 34 9.05 7.26 -8.83
C THR A 34 9.93 6.50 -9.83
N SER A 35 9.91 5.16 -9.80
CA SER A 35 10.65 4.31 -10.75
C SER A 35 9.76 3.27 -11.43
N ASP A 36 10.25 2.76 -12.56
CA ASP A 36 9.77 1.50 -13.13
C ASP A 36 10.12 0.33 -12.21
N ALA A 37 9.50 -0.83 -12.45
CA ALA A 37 9.74 -2.03 -11.66
C ALA A 37 11.18 -2.53 -11.84
N GLN A 38 11.90 -2.69 -10.73
CA GLN A 38 13.21 -3.34 -10.70
C GLN A 38 13.03 -4.81 -10.32
N ILE A 39 13.47 -5.72 -11.19
CA ILE A 39 13.34 -7.16 -10.96
C ILE A 39 14.56 -7.66 -10.21
N ALA A 40 14.33 -8.16 -8.99
CA ALA A 40 15.34 -8.80 -8.17
C ALA A 40 15.35 -10.33 -8.36
N LYS A 41 16.46 -10.96 -7.95
CA LYS A 41 16.58 -12.43 -7.94
C LYS A 41 15.43 -13.06 -7.15
N GLY A 42 14.81 -14.09 -7.73
CA GLY A 42 13.69 -14.82 -7.12
C GLY A 42 12.30 -14.26 -7.40
N GLY A 43 12.12 -13.51 -8.51
CA GLY A 43 10.80 -13.03 -8.92
C GLY A 43 10.22 -12.04 -7.91
N ARG A 44 11.02 -11.07 -7.49
CA ARG A 44 10.55 -9.97 -6.63
C ARG A 44 10.69 -8.68 -7.38
N LYS A 45 9.66 -7.83 -7.31
CA LYS A 45 9.68 -6.50 -7.90
C LYS A 45 9.85 -5.48 -6.79
N SER A 46 10.78 -4.55 -6.97
CA SER A 46 10.90 -3.35 -6.15
C SER A 46 10.59 -2.11 -6.98
N TYR A 47 10.00 -1.11 -6.31
CA TYR A 47 9.68 0.18 -6.88
C TYR A 47 10.25 1.25 -5.95
N GLN A 48 10.92 2.26 -6.50
CA GLN A 48 11.18 3.47 -5.74
C GLN A 48 9.87 4.24 -5.57
N VAL A 49 9.66 4.75 -4.37
CA VAL A 49 8.43 5.45 -3.99
C VAL A 49 8.77 6.70 -3.19
N LYS A 50 7.91 7.71 -3.28
CA LYS A 50 7.94 8.91 -2.45
C LYS A 50 6.69 8.90 -1.58
N LEU A 51 6.86 8.94 -0.25
CA LEU A 51 5.73 9.11 0.66
C LEU A 51 5.15 10.51 0.50
N GLU A 52 3.82 10.60 0.43
CA GLU A 52 3.12 11.88 0.38
C GLU A 52 2.38 12.13 1.69
N ASP A 53 1.57 11.16 2.15
CA ASP A 53 0.82 11.26 3.41
C ASP A 53 1.12 10.04 4.31
N GLU A 54 1.58 10.33 5.52
CA GLU A 54 1.93 9.37 6.57
C GLU A 54 0.74 9.09 7.51
N ILE A 55 -0.25 8.33 7.03
CA ILE A 55 -1.50 8.12 7.79
C ILE A 55 -1.29 7.22 9.01
N LYS A 56 -0.52 6.15 8.84
CA LYS A 56 -0.09 5.23 9.90
C LYS A 56 1.31 4.73 9.58
N LEU A 57 2.29 5.07 10.41
CA LEU A 57 3.61 4.44 10.41
C LEU A 57 3.95 4.06 11.85
N ASN A 58 4.17 2.78 12.12
CA ASN A 58 4.86 2.40 13.35
C ASN A 58 6.36 2.69 13.24
N GLU A 59 7.09 2.61 14.36
CA GLU A 59 8.53 2.90 14.41
C GLU A 59 9.32 2.08 13.37
N LYS A 60 8.96 0.81 13.22
CA LYS A 60 9.58 -0.10 12.26
C LYS A 60 9.39 0.36 10.80
N ALA A 61 8.19 0.83 10.46
CA ALA A 61 7.89 1.36 9.14
C ALA A 61 8.59 2.69 8.89
N LYS A 62 8.63 3.57 9.90
CA LYS A 62 9.34 4.84 9.82
C LYS A 62 10.82 4.64 9.48
N THR A 63 11.52 3.80 10.26
CA THR A 63 12.92 3.47 9.97
C THR A 63 13.10 2.83 8.59
N ALA A 64 12.19 1.95 8.17
CA ALA A 64 12.27 1.31 6.87
C ALA A 64 12.20 2.31 5.71
N PHE A 65 11.25 3.25 5.74
CA PHE A 65 11.09 4.26 4.69
C PHE A 65 12.16 5.35 4.73
N GLU A 66 12.71 5.68 5.91
CA GLU A 66 13.88 6.56 6.04
C GLU A 66 15.15 5.93 5.46
N THR A 67 15.32 4.61 5.64
CA THR A 67 16.51 3.88 5.17
C THR A 67 16.43 3.55 3.68
N SER A 68 15.23 3.18 3.22
CA SER A 68 15.00 2.72 1.85
C SER A 68 13.63 3.16 1.40
N THR A 69 13.59 4.10 0.47
CA THR A 69 12.37 4.56 -0.19
C THR A 69 11.92 3.56 -1.27
N SER A 70 11.84 2.27 -0.90
CA SER A 70 11.54 1.17 -1.81
C SER A 70 10.38 0.31 -1.31
N LEU A 71 9.42 0.07 -2.19
CA LEU A 71 8.28 -0.81 -1.95
C LEU A 71 8.45 -2.12 -2.72
N TRP A 72 8.30 -3.24 -2.02
CA TRP A 72 8.51 -4.57 -2.60
C TRP A 72 7.21 -5.36 -2.76
N ILE A 73 7.11 -6.07 -3.89
CA ILE A 73 5.95 -6.88 -4.27
C ILE A 73 6.44 -8.29 -4.62
N GLN A 74 5.75 -9.32 -4.13
CA GLN A 74 6.02 -10.70 -4.52
C GLN A 74 5.39 -11.01 -5.88
N GLU A 75 6.14 -11.62 -6.80
CA GLU A 75 5.68 -11.93 -8.16
C GLU A 75 5.09 -13.34 -8.30
N VAL A 76 4.38 -13.84 -7.28
CA VAL A 76 3.69 -15.14 -7.42
C VAL A 76 2.24 -14.87 -7.81
N GLN A 77 1.76 -15.36 -8.96
CA GLN A 77 0.42 -15.06 -9.48
C GLN A 77 -0.72 -15.45 -8.51
N SER A 78 -0.54 -16.50 -7.69
CA SER A 78 -1.46 -16.89 -6.61
C SER A 78 -1.46 -15.96 -5.38
N THR A 79 -0.65 -14.89 -5.38
CA THR A 79 -0.47 -13.96 -4.24
C THR A 79 -1.03 -12.55 -4.49
N CYS A 80 -1.96 -12.41 -5.44
CA CYS A 80 -2.54 -11.11 -5.80
C CYS A 80 -1.47 -10.17 -6.39
N ASN A 81 -0.89 -10.62 -7.52
CA ASN A 81 0.19 -9.91 -8.21
C ASN A 81 -0.21 -8.46 -8.49
N LEU A 82 0.72 -7.54 -8.25
CA LEU A 82 0.47 -6.10 -8.31
C LEU A 82 1.54 -5.45 -9.18
N HIS A 83 1.09 -4.71 -10.18
CA HIS A 83 1.95 -3.88 -11.02
C HIS A 83 1.67 -2.42 -10.74
N LEU A 84 2.72 -1.70 -10.33
CA LEU A 84 2.64 -0.27 -10.04
C LEU A 84 3.20 0.52 -11.22
N GLN A 85 2.56 1.65 -11.52
CA GLN A 85 2.92 2.51 -12.63
C GLN A 85 3.72 3.71 -12.12
N LYS A 86 4.84 4.02 -12.80
CA LYS A 86 5.63 5.22 -12.53
C LYS A 86 4.80 6.49 -12.72
N GLY A 87 4.98 7.47 -11.84
CA GLY A 87 4.25 8.75 -11.80
C GLY A 87 2.81 8.64 -11.29
N VAL A 88 2.41 7.50 -10.72
CA VAL A 88 1.06 7.29 -10.22
C VAL A 88 1.04 7.27 -8.69
N LYS A 89 0.07 8.00 -8.13
CA LYS A 89 -0.25 7.99 -6.70
C LYS A 89 -1.09 6.76 -6.32
N TYR A 90 -0.73 6.13 -5.22
CA TYR A 90 -1.43 5.00 -4.63
C TYR A 90 -1.69 5.21 -3.14
N ILE A 91 -2.75 4.60 -2.65
CA ILE A 91 -2.98 4.35 -1.23
C ILE A 91 -2.53 2.93 -0.94
N VAL A 92 -1.58 2.77 -0.02
CA VAL A 92 -0.93 1.48 0.23
C VAL A 92 -0.93 1.21 1.73
N ARG A 93 -1.21 -0.03 2.10
CA ARG A 93 -0.86 -0.57 3.41
C ARG A 93 0.00 -1.80 3.27
N GLY A 94 0.65 -2.21 4.35
CA GLY A 94 1.44 -3.43 4.30
C GLY A 94 2.21 -3.73 5.56
N LYS A 95 3.22 -4.59 5.39
CA LYS A 95 4.07 -5.06 6.47
C LYS A 95 5.53 -4.77 6.17
N ILE A 96 6.29 -4.51 7.23
CA ILE A 96 7.74 -4.54 7.19
C ILE A 96 8.18 -5.95 7.58
N ASN A 97 8.97 -6.60 6.74
CA ASN A 97 9.48 -7.93 7.07
C ASN A 97 10.62 -7.87 8.11
N ARG A 98 11.20 -9.02 8.48
CA ARG A 98 12.31 -9.09 9.46
C ARG A 98 13.60 -8.39 8.98
N LYS A 99 13.73 -8.11 7.68
CA LYS A 99 14.88 -7.44 7.06
C LYS A 99 14.68 -5.93 6.89
N GLY A 100 13.62 -5.36 7.49
CA GLY A 100 13.33 -3.92 7.34
C GLY A 100 12.74 -3.53 5.99
N ILE A 101 12.25 -4.48 5.19
CA ILE A 101 11.75 -4.19 3.84
C ILE A 101 10.22 -4.04 3.87
N ALA A 102 9.73 -2.92 3.33
CA ALA A 102 8.31 -2.66 3.12
C ALA A 102 7.73 -3.53 2.01
N THR A 103 6.66 -4.26 2.31
CA THR A 103 5.98 -5.17 1.38
C THR A 103 4.49 -4.90 1.33
N THR A 104 3.88 -5.07 0.15
CA THR A 104 2.44 -4.97 -0.08
C THR A 104 1.96 -5.98 -1.14
N ASN A 105 0.65 -5.99 -1.41
CA ASN A 105 0.02 -6.76 -2.49
C ASN A 105 -1.19 -6.01 -3.06
N PHE A 106 -1.84 -6.59 -4.05
CA PHE A 106 -2.99 -5.99 -4.72
C PHE A 106 -4.15 -5.67 -3.76
N CYS A 107 -4.51 -6.55 -2.82
CA CYS A 107 -5.61 -6.29 -1.87
C CYS A 107 -5.31 -5.16 -0.87
N GLN A 108 -4.04 -4.76 -0.78
CA GLN A 108 -3.56 -3.73 0.14
C GLN A 108 -3.19 -2.44 -0.60
N THR A 109 -3.55 -2.33 -1.87
CA THR A 109 -3.21 -1.19 -2.72
C THR A 109 -4.42 -0.70 -3.49
N MET A 110 -4.61 0.61 -3.51
CA MET A 110 -5.65 1.27 -4.31
C MET A 110 -5.00 2.37 -5.14
N LYS A 111 -5.28 2.39 -6.45
CA LYS A 111 -4.84 3.49 -7.32
C LYS A 111 -5.63 4.73 -6.95
N TRP A 112 -4.95 5.86 -6.73
CA TRP A 112 -5.62 7.09 -6.31
C TRP A 112 -6.70 7.50 -7.31
N SER A 113 -6.37 7.51 -8.60
CA SER A 113 -7.29 7.92 -9.67
C SER A 113 -8.47 6.97 -9.91
N SER A 114 -8.50 5.79 -9.27
CA SER A 114 -9.63 4.85 -9.40
C SER A 114 -10.64 4.98 -8.27
N LEU A 115 -10.42 5.89 -7.32
CA LEU A 115 -11.35 6.14 -6.23
C LEU A 115 -12.53 6.98 -6.73
N SER A 116 -13.72 6.74 -6.18
CA SER A 116 -14.84 7.68 -6.35
C SER A 116 -14.55 8.98 -5.62
N GLU A 117 -15.23 10.05 -6.01
CA GLU A 117 -15.13 11.35 -5.34
C GLU A 117 -15.43 11.26 -3.83
N GLU A 118 -16.46 10.48 -3.47
CA GLU A 118 -16.80 10.17 -2.07
C GLU A 118 -15.61 9.56 -1.32
N ARG A 119 -14.93 8.56 -1.92
CA ARG A 119 -13.76 7.91 -1.31
C ARG A 119 -12.57 8.84 -1.24
N HIS A 120 -12.35 9.69 -2.23
CA HIS A 120 -11.32 10.74 -2.15
C HIS A 120 -11.54 11.67 -0.97
N ASN A 121 -12.77 12.15 -0.79
CA ASN A 121 -13.10 13.05 0.31
C ASN A 121 -12.95 12.35 1.67
N GLU A 122 -13.31 11.07 1.76
CA GLU A 122 -13.11 10.27 2.96
C GLU A 122 -11.62 10.14 3.32
N VAL A 123 -10.74 9.82 2.35
CA VAL A 123 -9.28 9.74 2.60
C VAL A 123 -8.73 11.10 3.03
N LYS A 124 -9.07 12.17 2.31
CA LYS A 124 -8.61 13.53 2.63
C LYS A 124 -9.02 13.93 4.05
N ARG A 125 -10.26 13.64 4.45
CA ARG A 125 -10.73 13.90 5.81
C ARG A 125 -9.90 13.15 6.84
N LEU A 126 -9.60 11.87 6.61
CA LEU A 126 -8.78 11.08 7.56
C LEU A 126 -7.34 11.59 7.67
N ILE A 127 -6.77 12.11 6.57
CA ILE A 127 -5.46 12.76 6.57
C ILE A 127 -5.51 14.06 7.38
N LEU A 128 -6.50 14.93 7.11
CA LEU A 128 -6.62 16.25 7.72
C LEU A 128 -6.97 16.19 9.21
N ASP A 129 -7.95 15.38 9.58
CA ASP A 129 -8.47 15.30 10.96
C ASP A 129 -7.52 14.52 11.89
N GLY A 130 -6.56 13.80 11.32
CA GLY A 130 -5.71 12.86 12.03
C GLY A 130 -6.47 11.59 12.40
N LEU A 131 -6.02 10.46 11.86
CA LEU A 131 -6.67 9.18 12.10
C LEU A 131 -6.52 8.73 13.56
N ARG A 132 -7.64 8.59 14.28
CA ARG A 132 -7.69 8.06 15.66
C ARG A 132 -8.26 6.67 15.71
N CYS A 133 -7.46 5.68 15.33
CA CYS A 133 -7.84 4.28 15.42
C CYS A 133 -8.18 3.92 16.87
N LYS A 134 -9.38 3.37 17.08
CA LYS A 134 -9.82 2.82 18.36
C LYS A 134 -9.55 1.33 18.41
#